data_AF-A0A7I7T2D7-F1
#
_entry.id   AF-A0A7I7T2D7-F1
#
_cell.length_a   1.000
_cell.length_b   1.000
_cell.length_c   1.000
_cell.angle_alpha   90.00
_cell.angle_beta   90.00
_cell.angle_gamma   90.00
#
_symmetry.space_group_name_H-M   'P 1'
#
loop_
_entity.id
_entity.type
_entity.pdbx_description
1 polymer ?
#
loop_
_entity_poly.entity_id
_entity_poly.type
_entity_poly.pdbx_seq_one_letter_code
_entity_poly.pdbx_strand_id
1 'polypeptide(L)' 'MFVCLCNGVTSQVVAEAVEAGATTTKQVASACGAGAECGRCRRTVRAIIEATGVAESQRP' A
#
# COMPACT_ATOMS: atom_id res chain seq x y z
N MET A 1 9.23 -7.56 1.93
CA MET A 1 10.27 -6.50 2.01
C MET A 1 9.72 -5.32 2.81
N PHE A 2 10.55 -4.56 3.55
CA PHE A 2 10.10 -3.29 4.13
C PHE A 2 9.83 -2.26 3.04
N VAL A 3 8.62 -1.70 3.05
CA VAL A 3 8.20 -0.61 2.16
C VAL A 3 8.37 0.73 2.87
N CYS A 4 8.00 0.83 4.15
CA CYS A 4 8.15 2.04 4.95
C CYS A 4 9.10 1.82 6.13
N LEU A 5 10.25 2.49 6.14
CA LEU A 5 11.22 2.40 7.25
C LEU A 5 10.82 3.24 8.47
N CYS A 6 10.10 4.35 8.29
CA CYS A 6 9.65 5.18 9.42
C CYS A 6 8.72 4.41 10.37
N ASN A 7 7.83 3.60 9.79
CA ASN A 7 6.77 2.90 10.53
C ASN A 7 6.94 1.38 10.50
N GLY A 8 8.07 0.87 10.00
CA GLY A 8 8.33 -0.58 9.95
C GLY A 8 7.30 -1.37 9.13
N VAL A 9 6.75 -0.80 8.06
CA VAL A 9 5.67 -1.44 7.28
C VAL A 9 6.26 -2.28 6.15
N THR A 10 5.80 -3.52 6.01
CA THR A 10 6.21 -4.43 4.94
C THR A 10 5.28 -4.35 3.73
N SER A 11 5.75 -4.90 2.60
CA SER A 11 4.94 -5.06 1.38
C SER A 11 3.68 -5.89 1.62
N GLN A 12 3.72 -6.87 2.51
CA GLN A 12 2.57 -7.70 2.87
C GLN A 12 1.50 -6.84 3.57
N VAL A 13 1.88 -6.06 4.58
CA VAL A 13 0.94 -5.16 5.28
C VAL A 13 0.34 -4.11 4.34
N VAL A 14 1.11 -3.60 3.37
CA VAL A 14 0.55 -2.70 2.34
C VAL A 14 -0.44 -3.43 1.44
N ALA A 15 -0.13 -4.66 1.00
CA ALA A 15 -1.03 -5.46 0.18
C ALA A 15 -2.33 -5.79 0.92
N GLU A 16 -2.26 -6.20 2.19
CA GLU A 16 -3.42 -6.46 3.04
C GLU A 16 -4.33 -5.22 3.16
N ALA A 17 -3.74 -4.02 3.31
CA ALA A 17 -4.51 -2.78 3.33
C ALA A 17 -5.24 -2.52 2.00
N VAL A 18 -4.61 -2.87 0.86
CA VAL A 18 -5.22 -2.74 -0.46
C VAL A 18 -6.34 -3.78 -0.66
N GLU A 19 -6.11 -5.03 -0.25
CA GLU A 19 -7.14 -6.09 -0.26
C GLU A 19 -8.32 -5.77 0.65
N ALA A 20 -8.09 -5.05 1.74
CA ALA A 20 -9.14 -4.50 2.61
C ALA A 20 -9.87 -3.27 2.02
N GLY A 21 -9.50 -2.82 0.82
CA GLY A 21 -10.19 -1.77 0.06
C GLY A 21 -9.46 -0.42 -0.02
N ALA A 22 -8.20 -0.32 0.41
CA ALA A 22 -7.43 0.92 0.22
C ALA A 22 -7.02 1.09 -1.25
N THR A 23 -7.59 2.09 -1.92
CA THR A 23 -7.30 2.40 -3.34
C THR A 23 -6.41 3.64 -3.52
N THR A 24 -6.02 4.28 -2.42
CA THR A 24 -5.16 5.47 -2.44
C THR A 24 -4.04 5.37 -1.42
N THR A 25 -2.92 6.04 -1.69
CA THR A 25 -1.79 6.13 -0.74
C THR A 25 -2.20 6.76 0.59
N LYS A 26 -3.21 7.64 0.59
CA LYS A 26 -3.78 8.23 1.82
C LYS A 26 -4.54 7.19 2.64
N GLN A 27 -5.35 6.35 2.00
CA GLN A 27 -6.05 5.25 2.70
C GLN A 27 -5.07 4.23 3.25
N VAL A 28 -4.03 3.86 2.49
CA VAL A 28 -2.96 2.97 3.00
C VAL A 28 -2.25 3.61 4.20
N ALA A 29 -1.93 4.91 4.14
CA ALA A 29 -1.34 5.62 5.27
C ALA A 29 -2.24 5.60 6.51
N SER A 30 -3.57 5.77 6.36
CA SER A 30 -4.52 5.63 7.46
C SER A 30 -4.62 4.19 7.99
N ALA A 31 -4.50 3.18 7.13
CA ALA A 31 -4.67 1.78 7.50
C ALA A 31 -3.46 1.21 8.24
N CYS A 32 -2.25 1.50 7.78
CA CYS A 32 -1.02 0.88 8.31
C CYS A 32 0.16 1.86 8.49
N GLY A 33 -0.04 3.15 8.27
CA GLY A 33 1.00 4.17 8.47
C GLY A 33 1.99 4.32 7.30
N ALA A 34 1.95 3.47 6.27
CA ALA A 34 2.90 3.59 5.16
C ALA A 34 2.69 4.90 4.38
N GLY A 35 3.69 5.79 4.43
CA GLY A 35 3.65 7.08 3.75
C GLY A 35 3.10 8.25 4.57
N ALA A 36 2.77 8.03 5.85
CA ALA A 36 2.33 9.09 6.76
C ALA A 36 3.46 10.08 7.13
N GLU A 37 4.68 9.58 7.32
CA GLU A 37 5.84 10.36 7.80
C GLU A 37 6.65 11.03 6.66
N CYS A 38 7.86 10.55 6.35
CA CYS A 38 8.75 11.19 5.38
C CYS A 38 8.32 11.06 3.91
N GLY A 39 7.27 10.27 3.63
CA GLY A 39 6.70 10.09 2.29
C GLY A 39 7.55 9.35 1.25
N ARG A 40 8.81 8.97 1.54
CA ARG A 40 9.72 8.33 0.57
C ARG A 40 9.17 7.03 -0.04
N CYS A 41 8.38 6.29 0.74
CA CYS A 41 7.76 5.04 0.31
C CYS A 41 6.49 5.22 -0.52
N ARG A 42 5.93 6.43 -0.66
CA ARG A 42 4.63 6.67 -1.33
C ARG A 42 4.62 6.20 -2.78
N ARG A 43 5.74 6.32 -3.50
CA ARG A 43 5.87 5.80 -4.88
C ARG A 43 5.76 4.28 -4.92
N THR A 44 6.43 3.57 -4.00
CA THR A 44 6.35 2.12 -3.88
C THR A 44 4.95 1.66 -3.46
N VAL A 45 4.33 2.34 -2.50
CA VAL A 45 2.94 2.06 -2.09
C VAL A 45 1.99 2.21 -3.27
N ARG A 46 2.12 3.28 -4.07
CA ARG A 46 1.31 3.49 -5.26
C ARG A 46 1.48 2.36 -6.29
N ALA A 47 2.70 1.91 -6.52
CA ALA A 47 2.96 0.78 -7.42
C ALA A 47 2.29 -0.52 -6.93
N ILE A 48 2.23 -0.76 -5.61
CA ILE A 48 1.51 -1.90 -5.03
C ILE A 48 0.00 -1.75 -5.27
N ILE A 49 -0.58 -0.58 -4.97
CA ILE A 49 -2.00 -0.30 -5.24
C ILE A 49 -2.34 -0.57 -6.72
N GLU A 50 -1.55 -0.02 -7.63
CA GLU A 50 -1.74 -0.18 -9.08
C GLU A 50 -1.61 -1.64 -9.50
N ALA A 51 -0.62 -2.38 -9.00
CA ALA A 51 -0.44 -3.80 -9.30
C ALA A 51 -1.60 -4.67 -8.80
N THR A 52 -2.19 -4.33 -7.65
CA THR A 52 -3.31 -5.08 -7.08
C THR A 52 -4.63 -4.75 -7.80
N GLY A 53 -4.80 -3.51 -8.24
CA GLY A 53 -5.97 -3.09 -9.03
C GLY A 53 -6.06 -3.74 -10.42
N VAL A 54 -4.96 -4.28 -10.97
CA VAL A 54 -5.00 -5.09 -12.20
C VAL A 54 -5.60 -6.48 -11.94
N ALA A 55 -5.53 -7.00 -10.71
CA ALA A 55 -6.02 -8.35 -10.37
C ALA A 55 -7.56 -8.43 -10.21
N GLU A 56 -8.24 -7.31 -9.92
CA GLU A 56 -9.71 -7.28 -9.77
C GLU A 56 -10.45 -7.35 -11.11
N SER A 57 -9.78 -7.07 -12.24
CA SER A 57 -10.35 -7.25 -13.60
C SER A 57 -10.34 -8.72 -14.07
N GLN A 58 -9.82 -9.65 -13.26
CA GLN A 58 -9.63 -11.06 -13.59
C GLN A 58 -10.37 -12.03 -12.67
N ARG A 59 -11.30 -11.56 -11.84
CA ARG A 59 -12.17 -12.46 -11.06
C ARG A 59 -13.42 -12.80 -11.89
N PRO A 60 -13.66 -14.08 -12.25
CA PRO A 60 -14.83 -14.50 -13.04
C PRO A 60 -16.14 -14.35 -12.30
#